data_AF-A0A2E1IGC7-F1
#
_entry.id   AF-A0A2E1IGC7-F1
#
_cell.length_a   1.000
_cell.length_b   1.000
_cell.length_c   1.000
_cell.angle_alpha   90.00
_cell.angle_beta   90.00
_cell.angle_gamma   90.00
#
_symmetry.space_group_name_H-M   'P 1'
#
loop_
_entity.id
_entity.type
_entity.pdbx_description
1 polymer ?
#
loop_
_entity_poly.entity_id
_entity_poly.type
_entity_poly.pdbx_seq_one_letter_code
_entity_poly.pdbx_strand_id
1 'polypeptide(L)'
;MARWIASKDNPLTARVIVNRVWQWHFGQAIAGNPNNFGGTGKRPTHPELLDWLAATFVEEGWSLKQLHRHILTSAAYQRATAHPDWEALIKLDPNRTSYAVFAPRRLTAEELRDAMLSVSGELNRAIGGTPAHPEINEEVAMQPRHIMGSVGPAYQADPTPAQRNRRTLYAERIRTLANPMLEIFNKPGPDVSCERRDSATIAPQAFTLMNSPIHHARALAFAARLEKERPGNLERQIVRAFQLVFQRQPTKAETKACHTHIAKMLAHHKATAPVKVEPPKYVIRQMVEEMTGLDFWWVEDLDIYSSGDFVPDLKPWDVKPPTRALAELCLVLFNSNEFVYVY
;
A
#
# COMPACT_ATOMS: atom_id res chain seq x y z
N MET A 1 -4.06 12.77 -34.46
CA MET A 1 -3.90 11.54 -33.67
C MET A 1 -4.76 11.55 -32.41
N ALA A 2 -4.47 12.37 -31.39
CA ALA A 2 -5.18 12.33 -30.09
C ALA A 2 -6.72 12.51 -30.18
N ARG A 3 -7.20 13.42 -31.03
CA ARG A 3 -8.65 13.63 -31.25
C ARG A 3 -9.36 12.42 -31.85
N TRP A 4 -8.68 11.63 -32.67
CA TRP A 4 -9.24 10.41 -33.25
C TRP A 4 -9.28 9.27 -32.22
N ILE A 5 -8.23 9.14 -31.40
CA ILE A 5 -8.17 8.16 -30.31
C ILE A 5 -9.32 8.38 -29.32
N ALA A 6 -9.55 9.63 -28.91
CA ALA A 6 -10.64 10.00 -28.00
C ALA A 6 -11.97 10.33 -28.72
N SER A 7 -12.11 9.97 -30.01
CA SER A 7 -13.37 10.18 -30.72
C SER A 7 -14.43 9.22 -30.21
N LYS A 8 -15.67 9.69 -30.12
CA LYS A 8 -16.85 8.84 -29.88
C LYS A 8 -17.03 7.76 -30.96
N ASP A 9 -16.51 8.01 -32.16
CA ASP A 9 -16.58 7.08 -33.29
C ASP A 9 -15.53 5.95 -33.20
N ASN A 10 -14.64 6.02 -32.20
CA ASN A 10 -13.67 4.97 -31.89
C ASN A 10 -14.08 4.20 -30.63
N PRO A 11 -14.74 3.04 -30.75
CA PRO A 11 -15.25 2.29 -29.60
C PRO A 11 -14.15 1.61 -28.77
N LEU A 12 -12.95 1.44 -29.33
CA LEU A 12 -11.88 0.67 -28.68
C LEU A 12 -11.38 1.36 -27.41
N THR A 13 -11.18 2.68 -27.44
CA THR A 13 -10.62 3.41 -26.30
C THR A 13 -11.55 3.34 -25.10
N ALA A 14 -12.87 3.50 -25.31
CA ALA A 14 -13.88 3.38 -24.26
C ALA A 14 -13.95 1.95 -23.69
N ARG A 15 -13.96 0.92 -24.56
CA ARG A 15 -13.96 -0.48 -24.13
C ARG A 15 -12.70 -0.84 -23.31
N VAL A 16 -11.53 -0.38 -23.74
CA VAL A 16 -10.26 -0.63 -23.03
C VAL A 16 -10.26 -0.03 -21.64
N ILE A 17 -10.63 1.26 -21.49
CA ILE A 17 -10.62 1.91 -20.18
C ILE A 17 -11.66 1.33 -19.23
N VAL A 18 -12.87 1.02 -19.73
CA VAL A 18 -13.94 0.39 -18.95
C VAL A 18 -13.51 -0.99 -18.46
N ASN A 19 -12.92 -1.81 -19.33
CA ASN A 19 -12.43 -3.13 -18.97
C ASN A 19 -11.32 -3.05 -17.89
N ARG A 20 -10.45 -2.04 -17.96
CA ARG A 20 -9.40 -1.81 -16.97
C ARG A 20 -9.96 -1.34 -15.63
N VAL A 21 -10.94 -0.44 -15.65
CA VAL A 21 -11.62 0.00 -14.42
C VAL A 21 -12.38 -1.15 -13.76
N TRP A 22 -13.08 -1.96 -14.55
CA TRP A 22 -13.75 -3.17 -14.06
C TRP A 22 -12.76 -4.14 -13.41
N GLN A 23 -11.63 -4.39 -14.07
CA GLN A 23 -10.57 -5.25 -13.55
C GLN A 23 -10.01 -4.75 -12.21
N TRP A 24 -9.87 -3.44 -12.00
CA TRP A 24 -9.40 -2.91 -10.70
C TRP A 24 -10.39 -3.17 -9.57
N HIS A 25 -11.69 -3.24 -9.87
CA HIS A 25 -12.73 -3.54 -8.88
C HIS A 25 -12.86 -5.05 -8.61
N PHE A 26 -12.86 -5.88 -9.66
CA PHE A 26 -13.12 -7.31 -9.55
C PHE A 26 -11.87 -8.21 -9.59
N GLY A 27 -10.67 -7.64 -9.78
CA GLY A 27 -9.42 -8.38 -9.98
C GLY A 27 -9.27 -9.05 -11.35
N GLN A 28 -10.37 -9.23 -12.07
CA GLN A 28 -10.43 -9.82 -13.41
C GLN A 28 -11.18 -8.92 -14.38
N ALA A 29 -10.62 -8.77 -15.57
CA ALA A 29 -11.21 -8.03 -16.68
C ALA A 29 -12.34 -8.83 -17.36
N ILE A 30 -13.31 -8.13 -17.95
CA ILE A 30 -14.38 -8.76 -18.75
C ILE A 30 -13.78 -9.38 -20.02
N ALA A 31 -12.89 -8.65 -20.69
CA ALA A 31 -12.05 -9.16 -21.78
C ALA A 31 -10.72 -9.66 -21.22
N GLY A 32 -10.32 -10.88 -21.59
CA GLY A 32 -9.27 -11.61 -20.87
C GLY A 32 -7.90 -10.94 -20.82
N ASN A 33 -7.48 -10.21 -21.87
CA ASN A 33 -6.23 -9.45 -21.87
C ASN A 33 -6.54 -7.95 -21.76
N PRO A 34 -6.20 -7.28 -20.64
CA PRO A 34 -6.57 -5.88 -20.41
C PRO A 34 -6.05 -4.89 -21.46
N ASN A 35 -4.89 -5.18 -22.04
CA ASN A 35 -4.28 -4.34 -23.07
C ASN A 35 -4.54 -4.81 -24.52
N ASN A 36 -5.13 -5.99 -24.75
CA ASN A 36 -5.27 -6.55 -26.09
C ASN A 36 -6.74 -6.81 -26.47
N PHE A 37 -7.31 -5.84 -27.18
CA PHE A 37 -8.62 -5.90 -27.82
C PHE A 37 -8.55 -6.22 -29.33
N GLY A 38 -7.37 -6.59 -29.83
CA GLY A 38 -7.18 -6.99 -31.22
C GLY A 38 -7.70 -8.41 -31.51
N GLY A 39 -7.60 -8.85 -32.76
CA GLY A 39 -8.10 -10.17 -33.20
C GLY A 39 -7.44 -11.38 -32.52
N THR A 40 -6.28 -11.19 -31.88
CA THR A 40 -5.58 -12.20 -31.07
C THR A 40 -5.93 -12.14 -29.59
N GLY A 41 -6.73 -11.17 -29.16
CA GLY A 41 -7.21 -11.01 -27.79
C GLY A 41 -8.27 -12.04 -27.43
N LYS A 42 -8.37 -12.37 -26.13
CA LYS A 42 -9.46 -13.21 -25.62
C LYS A 42 -10.78 -12.46 -25.71
N ARG A 43 -11.84 -13.15 -26.17
CA ARG A 43 -13.18 -12.58 -26.27
C ARG A 43 -13.72 -12.17 -24.88
N PRO A 44 -14.53 -11.10 -24.80
CA PRO A 44 -15.22 -10.73 -23.56
C PRO A 44 -16.12 -11.86 -23.06
N THR A 45 -16.13 -12.10 -21.74
CA THR A 45 -17.09 -13.03 -21.13
C THR A 45 -18.52 -12.50 -21.20
N HIS A 46 -18.69 -11.18 -21.04
CA HIS A 46 -19.96 -10.47 -21.08
C HIS A 46 -19.88 -9.31 -22.10
N PRO A 47 -20.01 -9.58 -23.40
CA PRO A 47 -19.81 -8.56 -24.45
C PRO A 47 -20.85 -7.44 -24.36
N GLU A 48 -22.13 -7.76 -24.10
CA GLU A 48 -23.20 -6.76 -23.98
C GLU A 48 -23.00 -5.83 -22.78
N LEU A 49 -22.53 -6.37 -21.64
CA LEU A 49 -22.19 -5.57 -20.46
C LEU A 49 -21.05 -4.60 -20.75
N LEU A 50 -20.00 -5.08 -21.40
CA LEU A 50 -18.85 -4.25 -21.77
C LEU A 50 -19.28 -3.13 -22.73
N ASP A 51 -20.12 -3.46 -23.70
CA ASP A 51 -20.63 -2.50 -24.68
C ASP A 51 -21.54 -1.46 -24.05
N TRP A 52 -22.43 -1.88 -23.15
CA TRP A 52 -23.29 -0.98 -22.39
C TRP A 52 -22.47 -0.02 -21.51
N LEU A 53 -21.48 -0.53 -20.76
CA LEU A 53 -20.61 0.32 -19.93
C LEU A 53 -19.78 1.29 -20.78
N ALA A 54 -19.27 0.85 -21.94
CA ALA A 54 -18.50 1.68 -22.85
C ALA A 54 -19.33 2.80 -23.48
N ALA A 55 -20.55 2.49 -23.95
CA ALA A 55 -21.47 3.49 -24.48
C ALA A 55 -21.85 4.52 -23.38
N THR A 56 -22.25 4.04 -22.21
CA THR A 56 -22.61 4.89 -21.06
C THR A 56 -21.46 5.81 -20.66
N PHE A 57 -20.23 5.28 -20.62
CA PHE A 57 -19.04 6.07 -20.28
C PHE A 57 -18.79 7.23 -21.26
N VAL A 58 -19.02 7.01 -22.56
CA VAL A 58 -18.89 8.06 -23.59
C VAL A 58 -20.04 9.07 -23.50
N GLU A 59 -21.27 8.59 -23.33
CA GLU A 59 -22.48 9.43 -23.20
C GLU A 59 -22.41 10.34 -21.97
N GLU A 60 -21.84 9.86 -20.87
CA GLU A 60 -21.63 10.62 -19.62
C GLU A 60 -20.35 11.47 -19.62
N GLY A 61 -19.80 11.77 -20.80
CA GLY A 61 -18.69 12.71 -20.97
C GLY A 61 -17.36 12.18 -20.46
N TRP A 62 -17.11 10.87 -20.57
CA TRP A 62 -15.85 10.22 -20.20
C TRP A 62 -15.49 10.37 -18.70
N SER A 63 -16.51 10.49 -17.85
CA SER A 63 -16.32 10.69 -16.41
C SER A 63 -16.02 9.38 -15.68
N LEU A 64 -14.76 9.19 -15.27
CA LEU A 64 -14.35 8.03 -14.46
C LEU A 64 -15.13 7.93 -13.14
N LYS A 65 -15.53 9.06 -12.55
CA LYS A 65 -16.33 9.06 -11.32
C LYS A 65 -17.73 8.45 -11.53
N GLN A 66 -18.35 8.71 -12.68
CA GLN A 66 -19.67 8.14 -12.99
C GLN A 66 -19.54 6.64 -13.31
N LEU A 67 -18.52 6.25 -14.09
CA LEU A 67 -18.22 4.83 -14.34
C LEU A 67 -17.98 4.05 -13.04
N HIS A 68 -17.18 4.60 -12.12
CA HIS A 68 -17.00 3.98 -10.80
C HIS A 68 -18.33 3.86 -10.05
N ARG A 69 -19.18 4.88 -10.07
CA ARG A 69 -20.50 4.82 -9.42
C ARG A 69 -21.34 3.68 -9.98
N HIS A 70 -21.49 3.57 -11.30
CA HIS A 70 -22.25 2.50 -11.95
C HIS A 70 -21.78 1.10 -11.54
N ILE A 71 -20.46 0.89 -11.47
CA ILE A 71 -19.89 -0.39 -11.05
C ILE A 71 -20.16 -0.64 -9.56
N LEU A 72 -19.86 0.33 -8.69
CA LEU A 72 -19.99 0.18 -7.23
C LEU A 72 -21.44 0.06 -6.74
N THR A 73 -22.40 0.58 -7.50
CA THR A 73 -23.84 0.44 -7.22
C THR A 73 -24.47 -0.77 -7.91
N SER A 74 -23.70 -1.56 -8.67
CA SER A 74 -24.21 -2.75 -9.33
C SER A 74 -24.44 -3.89 -8.33
N ALA A 75 -25.44 -4.74 -8.62
CA ALA A 75 -25.67 -5.96 -7.84
C ALA A 75 -24.45 -6.89 -7.86
N ALA A 76 -23.67 -6.90 -8.96
CA ALA A 76 -22.45 -7.70 -9.07
C ALA A 76 -21.38 -7.28 -8.05
N TYR A 77 -21.18 -5.97 -7.85
CA TYR A 77 -20.20 -5.46 -6.89
C TYR A 77 -20.68 -5.61 -5.44
N GLN A 78 -21.98 -5.48 -5.20
CA GLN A 78 -22.59 -5.54 -3.86
C GLN A 78 -22.88 -6.97 -3.37
N ARG A 79 -22.55 -7.99 -4.15
CA ARG A 79 -22.70 -9.40 -3.75
C ARG A 79 -21.78 -9.71 -2.58
N ALA A 80 -22.26 -10.57 -1.67
CA ALA A 80 -21.42 -11.12 -0.61
C ALA A 80 -20.31 -12.02 -1.17
N THR A 81 -19.24 -12.17 -0.41
CA THR A 81 -18.15 -13.13 -0.69
C THR A 81 -18.60 -14.59 -0.56
N ALA A 82 -19.58 -14.85 0.32
CA ALA A 82 -20.06 -16.19 0.64
C ALA A 82 -21.26 -16.58 -0.23
N HIS A 83 -21.27 -17.83 -0.69
CA HIS A 83 -22.42 -18.43 -1.37
C HIS A 83 -23.02 -19.53 -0.47
N PRO A 84 -24.37 -19.65 -0.37
CA PRO A 84 -25.00 -20.71 0.44
C PRO A 84 -24.62 -22.12 0.00
N ASP A 85 -24.43 -22.33 -1.30
CA ASP A 85 -23.97 -23.59 -1.89
C ASP A 85 -22.59 -23.39 -2.53
N TRP A 86 -21.55 -23.46 -1.71
CA TRP A 86 -20.17 -23.23 -2.14
C TRP A 86 -19.65 -24.35 -3.06
N GLU A 87 -20.10 -25.58 -2.85
CA GLU A 87 -19.69 -26.75 -3.64
C GLU A 87 -20.24 -26.66 -5.08
N ALA A 88 -21.52 -26.32 -5.23
CA ALA A 88 -22.11 -26.13 -6.56
C ALA A 88 -21.43 -24.96 -7.30
N LEU A 89 -21.12 -23.86 -6.60
CA LEU A 89 -20.46 -22.72 -7.21
C LEU A 89 -19.09 -23.09 -7.79
N ILE A 90 -18.25 -23.80 -7.02
CA ILE A 90 -16.93 -24.25 -7.50
C ILE A 90 -17.06 -25.16 -8.72
N LYS A 91 -18.09 -26.02 -8.75
CA LYS A 91 -18.31 -26.96 -9.86
C LYS A 91 -18.82 -26.26 -11.12
N LEU A 92 -19.71 -25.27 -10.98
CA LEU A 92 -20.39 -24.61 -12.10
C LEU A 92 -19.60 -23.41 -12.66
N ASP A 93 -18.88 -22.67 -11.81
CA ASP A 93 -18.09 -21.51 -12.22
C ASP A 93 -16.68 -21.53 -11.57
N PRO A 94 -15.84 -22.50 -11.96
CA PRO A 94 -14.49 -22.63 -11.41
C PRO A 94 -13.61 -21.40 -11.67
N ASN A 95 -13.89 -20.69 -12.77
CA ASN A 95 -13.15 -19.49 -13.18
C ASN A 95 -13.73 -18.18 -12.60
N ARG A 96 -14.79 -18.24 -11.79
CA ARG A 96 -15.48 -17.08 -11.18
C ARG A 96 -15.91 -16.01 -12.18
N THR A 97 -16.24 -16.44 -13.39
CA THR A 97 -16.61 -15.56 -14.50
C THR A 97 -18.04 -15.03 -14.39
N SER A 98 -18.92 -15.73 -13.69
CA SER A 98 -20.33 -15.35 -13.49
C SER A 98 -20.53 -14.21 -12.50
N TYR A 99 -19.48 -13.86 -11.73
CA TYR A 99 -19.53 -12.91 -10.62
C TYR A 99 -20.60 -13.25 -9.57
N ALA A 100 -20.97 -14.53 -9.40
CA ALA A 100 -22.01 -14.97 -8.45
C ALA A 100 -21.73 -14.57 -6.99
N VAL A 101 -20.45 -14.39 -6.65
CA VAL A 101 -19.96 -13.84 -5.38
C VAL A 101 -18.89 -12.79 -5.66
N PHE A 102 -18.67 -11.88 -4.71
CA PHE A 102 -17.51 -11.00 -4.76
C PHE A 102 -16.23 -11.80 -4.42
N ALA A 103 -15.21 -11.69 -5.26
CA ALA A 103 -13.93 -12.35 -5.03
C ALA A 103 -13.03 -11.41 -4.21
N PRO A 104 -12.52 -11.84 -3.03
CA PRO A 104 -11.66 -10.98 -2.23
C PRO A 104 -10.42 -10.57 -3.01
N ARG A 105 -10.12 -9.28 -2.99
CA ARG A 105 -8.96 -8.71 -3.67
C ARG A 105 -7.95 -8.24 -2.64
N ARG A 106 -6.69 -8.64 -2.83
CA ARG A 106 -5.60 -8.15 -1.99
C ARG A 106 -5.33 -6.67 -2.27
N LEU A 107 -5.02 -5.90 -1.22
CA LEU A 107 -4.51 -4.54 -1.33
C LEU A 107 -3.18 -4.53 -2.09
N THR A 108 -3.07 -3.60 -3.02
CA THR A 108 -1.81 -3.29 -3.70
C THR A 108 -0.85 -2.59 -2.75
N ALA A 109 0.45 -2.56 -3.08
CA ALA A 109 1.48 -1.91 -2.27
C ALA A 109 1.13 -0.49 -1.81
N GLU A 110 0.65 0.36 -2.73
CA GLU A 110 0.26 1.74 -2.45
C GLU A 110 -0.99 1.80 -1.55
N GLU A 111 -1.99 0.94 -1.80
CA GLU A 111 -3.20 0.85 -0.98
C GLU A 111 -2.87 0.39 0.44
N LEU A 112 -1.95 -0.57 0.59
CA LEU A 112 -1.53 -1.10 1.88
C LEU A 112 -0.84 -0.03 2.73
N ARG A 113 0.12 0.69 2.15
CA ARG A 113 0.78 1.82 2.84
C ARG A 113 -0.22 2.92 3.20
N ASP A 114 -1.06 3.32 2.25
CA ASP A 114 -2.04 4.39 2.49
C ASP A 114 -3.11 3.98 3.52
N ALA A 115 -3.49 2.70 3.57
CA ALA A 115 -4.38 2.15 4.58
C ALA A 115 -3.75 2.24 5.98
N MET A 116 -2.49 1.84 6.14
CA MET A 116 -1.78 1.96 7.42
C MET A 116 -1.69 3.41 7.88
N LEU A 117 -1.33 4.34 6.98
CA LEU A 117 -1.29 5.77 7.27
C LEU A 117 -2.68 6.33 7.63
N SER A 118 -3.74 5.85 6.98
CA SER A 118 -5.11 6.30 7.26
C SER A 118 -5.59 5.81 8.63
N VAL A 119 -5.27 4.55 8.97
CA VAL A 119 -5.64 3.94 10.26
C VAL A 119 -4.81 4.53 11.41
N SER A 120 -3.51 4.77 11.22
CA SER A 120 -2.67 5.42 12.22
C SER A 120 -2.99 6.92 12.39
N GLY A 121 -3.68 7.53 11.42
CA GLY A 121 -4.09 8.93 11.45
C GLY A 121 -3.02 9.89 10.92
N GLU A 122 -2.02 9.38 10.21
CA GLU A 122 -0.86 10.13 9.72
C GLU A 122 -0.99 10.51 8.24
N LEU A 123 -1.97 9.96 7.52
CA LEU A 123 -2.15 10.20 6.09
C LEU A 123 -2.44 11.68 5.78
N ASN A 124 -1.47 12.34 5.16
CA ASN A 124 -1.66 13.65 4.55
C ASN A 124 -2.38 13.51 3.20
N ARG A 125 -3.57 14.13 3.10
CA ARG A 125 -4.47 14.06 1.94
C ARG A 125 -4.32 15.24 0.96
N ALA A 126 -3.34 16.12 1.15
CA ALA A 126 -3.08 17.26 0.26
C ALA A 126 -2.85 16.80 -1.19
N ILE A 127 -3.46 17.53 -2.13
CA ILE A 127 -3.44 17.23 -3.57
C ILE A 127 -2.39 18.11 -4.25
N GLY A 128 -1.55 17.54 -5.12
CA GLY A 128 -0.55 18.26 -5.91
C GLY A 128 0.72 18.65 -5.13
N GLY A 129 1.50 19.61 -5.60
CA GLY A 129 2.74 20.04 -4.94
C GLY A 129 3.94 19.14 -5.20
N THR A 130 5.03 19.35 -4.46
CA THR A 130 6.28 18.60 -4.61
C THR A 130 6.09 17.12 -4.28
N PRO A 131 6.81 16.22 -4.97
CA PRO A 131 6.87 14.81 -4.61
C PRO A 131 7.30 14.64 -3.14
N ALA A 132 6.76 13.61 -2.50
CA ALA A 132 7.14 13.23 -1.15
C ALA A 132 8.24 12.17 -1.18
N HIS A 133 9.18 12.27 -0.26
CA HIS A 133 10.21 11.26 -0.01
C HIS A 133 9.87 10.53 1.30
N PRO A 134 9.13 9.41 1.25
CA PRO A 134 8.86 8.60 2.45
C PRO A 134 10.15 8.01 3.03
N GLU A 135 10.17 7.72 4.34
CA GLU A 135 11.23 6.88 4.90
C GLU A 135 11.25 5.51 4.21
N ILE A 136 12.44 5.05 3.84
CA ILE A 136 12.72 3.71 3.33
C ILE A 136 13.82 3.08 4.19
N ASN A 137 14.04 1.78 4.02
CA ASN A 137 15.15 1.06 4.63
C ASN A 137 16.48 1.80 4.44
N GLU A 138 17.23 1.99 5.52
CA GLU A 138 18.49 2.76 5.52
C GLU A 138 19.53 2.13 4.59
N GLU A 139 19.64 0.80 4.60
CA GLU A 139 20.53 0.05 3.73
C GLU A 139 20.24 0.27 2.24
N VAL A 140 19.02 0.64 1.88
CA VAL A 140 18.62 0.97 0.50
C VAL A 140 18.76 2.48 0.26
N ALA A 141 18.37 3.31 1.21
CA ALA A 141 18.51 4.76 1.12
C ALA A 141 19.97 5.20 0.90
N MET A 142 20.90 4.48 1.53
CA MET A 142 22.33 4.72 1.46
C MET A 142 23.02 4.00 0.30
N GLN A 143 22.30 3.36 -0.63
CA GLN A 143 22.95 2.76 -1.80
C GLN A 143 23.53 3.83 -2.73
N PRO A 144 24.73 3.61 -3.28
CA PRO A 144 25.29 4.51 -4.29
C PRO A 144 24.41 4.43 -5.54
N ARG A 145 24.02 5.60 -6.05
CA ARG A 145 23.16 5.69 -7.23
C ARG A 145 23.95 6.20 -8.40
N HIS A 146 24.26 5.34 -9.36
CA HIS A 146 24.89 5.79 -10.59
C HIS A 146 23.88 6.56 -11.43
N ILE A 147 24.23 7.79 -11.80
CA ILE A 147 23.51 8.63 -12.74
C ILE A 147 24.43 8.91 -13.93
N MET A 148 23.88 9.47 -15.01
CA MET A 148 24.68 9.75 -16.20
C MET A 148 25.84 10.69 -15.86
N GLY A 149 27.07 10.15 -15.92
CA GLY A 149 28.31 10.91 -15.68
C GLY A 149 28.64 11.22 -14.22
N SER A 150 27.92 10.67 -13.23
CA SER A 150 28.21 10.94 -11.81
C SER A 150 27.52 9.96 -10.85
N VAL A 151 27.67 10.18 -9.55
CA VAL A 151 26.91 9.54 -8.48
C VAL A 151 25.84 10.51 -7.98
N GLY A 152 24.58 10.08 -8.01
CA GLY A 152 23.48 10.82 -7.43
C GLY A 152 23.53 10.77 -5.90
N PRO A 153 22.97 11.79 -5.23
CA PRO A 153 22.99 11.85 -3.77
C PRO A 153 22.23 10.66 -3.15
N ALA A 154 22.61 10.35 -1.91
CA ALA A 154 21.91 9.45 -1.02
C ALA A 154 20.43 9.85 -0.94
N TYR A 155 19.56 8.85 -0.81
CA TYR A 155 18.15 9.14 -0.63
C TYR A 155 17.91 9.70 0.76
N GLN A 156 17.28 10.87 0.80
CA GLN A 156 16.94 11.59 2.03
C GLN A 156 15.42 11.74 2.09
N ALA A 157 14.80 11.31 3.20
CA ALA A 157 13.36 11.44 3.40
C ALA A 157 12.98 12.91 3.64
N ASP A 158 11.72 13.29 3.44
CA ASP A 158 11.34 14.68 3.74
C ASP A 158 11.46 14.96 5.25
N PRO A 159 11.84 16.18 5.66
CA PRO A 159 12.19 16.48 7.05
C PRO A 159 11.08 16.20 8.07
N THR A 160 9.82 16.41 7.70
CA THR A 160 8.69 16.30 8.65
C THR A 160 7.73 15.17 8.30
N PRO A 161 7.09 14.50 9.30
CA PRO A 161 6.07 13.49 9.05
C PRO A 161 4.95 13.95 8.12
N ALA A 162 4.55 15.23 8.21
CA ALA A 162 3.51 15.79 7.36
C ALA A 162 3.87 15.82 5.87
N GLN A 163 5.15 16.00 5.53
CA GLN A 163 5.63 16.00 4.14
C GLN A 163 5.78 14.58 3.58
N ARG A 164 6.34 13.66 4.37
CA ARG A 164 6.63 12.28 3.97
C ARG A 164 5.43 11.31 4.05
N ASN A 165 4.47 11.53 4.95
CA ASN A 165 3.28 10.67 5.12
C ASN A 165 2.12 11.05 4.17
N ARG A 166 2.44 11.44 2.95
CA ARG A 166 1.45 11.71 1.89
C ARG A 166 0.96 10.42 1.25
N ARG A 167 -0.19 10.49 0.56
CA ARG A 167 -0.68 9.39 -0.30
C ARG A 167 0.45 8.90 -1.19
N THR A 168 0.59 7.59 -1.31
CA THR A 168 1.70 6.95 -2.04
C THR A 168 1.71 7.34 -3.52
N LEU A 169 0.58 7.81 -4.06
CA LEU A 169 0.50 8.47 -5.37
C LEU A 169 1.49 9.63 -5.55
N TYR A 170 1.77 10.39 -4.48
CA TYR A 170 2.69 11.53 -4.49
C TYR A 170 4.12 11.15 -4.06
N ALA A 171 4.39 9.87 -3.76
CA ALA A 171 5.75 9.44 -3.45
C ALA A 171 6.62 9.49 -4.72
N GLU A 172 7.82 10.04 -4.60
CA GLU A 172 8.75 10.12 -5.73
C GLU A 172 9.10 8.72 -6.26
N ARG A 173 9.20 8.60 -7.59
CA ARG A 173 9.63 7.37 -8.25
C ARG A 173 10.98 7.59 -8.92
N ILE A 174 12.00 7.02 -8.30
CA ILE A 174 13.37 7.05 -8.80
C ILE A 174 13.64 5.74 -9.54
N ARG A 175 14.04 5.81 -10.82
CA ARG A 175 14.23 4.60 -11.64
C ARG A 175 15.31 3.66 -11.09
N THR A 176 16.38 4.21 -10.55
CA THR A 176 17.52 3.46 -10.02
C THR A 176 17.39 3.09 -8.54
N LEU A 177 16.26 3.42 -7.90
CA LEU A 177 16.07 3.18 -6.48
C LEU A 177 14.62 2.80 -6.20
N ALA A 178 14.37 1.50 -6.09
CA ALA A 178 13.05 0.99 -5.71
C ALA A 178 12.81 1.20 -4.21
N ASN A 179 11.57 1.55 -3.85
CA ASN A 179 11.14 1.51 -2.45
C ASN A 179 10.95 0.05 -2.04
N PRO A 180 11.71 -0.49 -1.07
CA PRO A 180 11.70 -1.93 -0.76
C PRO A 180 10.34 -2.44 -0.32
N MET A 181 9.60 -1.63 0.45
CA MET A 181 8.24 -1.98 0.86
C MET A 181 7.32 -2.04 -0.35
N LEU A 182 7.39 -1.09 -1.28
CA LEU A 182 6.50 -1.15 -2.44
C LEU A 182 6.85 -2.32 -3.36
N GLU A 183 8.13 -2.60 -3.54
CA GLU A 183 8.62 -3.70 -4.37
C GLU A 183 8.21 -5.07 -3.83
N ILE A 184 8.41 -5.33 -2.53
CA ILE A 184 8.06 -6.64 -1.93
C ILE A 184 6.56 -6.94 -2.04
N PHE A 185 5.70 -5.91 -2.07
CA PHE A 185 4.26 -6.02 -2.30
C PHE A 185 3.86 -5.87 -3.78
N ASN A 186 4.74 -6.31 -4.69
CA ASN A 186 4.48 -6.45 -6.11
C ASN A 186 4.16 -5.13 -6.84
N LYS A 187 4.66 -3.97 -6.36
CA LYS A 187 4.58 -2.76 -7.17
C LYS A 187 5.35 -2.96 -8.48
N PRO A 188 4.74 -2.69 -9.64
CA PRO A 188 5.45 -2.83 -10.91
C PRO A 188 6.63 -1.84 -11.00
N GLY A 189 7.72 -2.33 -11.60
CA GLY A 189 8.89 -1.53 -11.96
C GLY A 189 8.55 -0.45 -13.00
N PRO A 190 9.41 0.56 -13.15
CA PRO A 190 9.17 1.67 -14.08
C PRO A 190 9.44 1.33 -15.55
N ASP A 191 10.05 0.17 -15.83
CA ASP A 191 10.64 -0.15 -17.14
C ASP A 191 9.64 -0.77 -18.13
N VAL A 192 8.53 -1.32 -17.63
CA VAL A 192 7.54 -2.03 -18.44
C VAL A 192 6.12 -1.58 -18.14
N SER A 193 5.26 -1.65 -19.15
CA SER A 193 3.83 -1.41 -18.98
C SER A 193 3.20 -2.54 -18.16
N CYS A 194 2.46 -2.18 -17.12
CA CYS A 194 1.72 -3.13 -16.29
C CYS A 194 0.24 -3.10 -16.66
N GLU A 195 -0.24 -4.18 -17.28
CA GLU A 195 -1.64 -4.34 -17.69
C GLU A 195 -2.53 -4.84 -16.55
N ARG A 196 -1.99 -5.79 -15.77
CA ARG A 196 -2.58 -6.34 -14.58
C ARG A 196 -1.48 -6.45 -13.54
N ARG A 197 -1.80 -6.08 -12.30
CA ARG A 197 -0.89 -6.24 -11.19
C ARG A 197 -0.91 -7.69 -10.72
N ASP A 198 0.26 -8.22 -10.49
CA ASP A 198 0.41 -9.51 -9.83
C ASP A 198 0.20 -9.33 -8.32
N SER A 199 -0.43 -10.33 -7.71
CA SER A 199 -0.62 -10.42 -6.26
C SER A 199 -0.11 -11.77 -5.82
N ALA A 200 1.02 -11.78 -5.11
CA ALA A 200 1.60 -12.98 -4.54
C ALA A 200 1.35 -13.03 -3.04
N THR A 201 1.22 -14.22 -2.45
CA THR A 201 1.20 -14.41 -0.98
C THR A 201 2.39 -15.26 -0.59
N ILE A 202 3.50 -14.58 -0.33
CA ILE A 202 4.79 -15.22 -0.04
C ILE A 202 5.26 -14.86 1.37
N ALA A 203 6.01 -15.78 2.00
CA ALA A 203 6.49 -15.60 3.36
C ALA A 203 7.27 -14.27 3.59
N PRO A 204 8.14 -13.80 2.67
CA PRO A 204 8.83 -12.52 2.81
C PRO A 204 7.90 -11.31 3.04
N GLN A 205 6.71 -11.31 2.45
CA GLN A 205 5.74 -10.23 2.65
C GLN A 205 5.19 -10.23 4.07
N ALA A 206 4.79 -11.40 4.59
CA ALA A 206 4.30 -11.53 5.96
C ALA A 206 5.39 -11.16 6.98
N PHE A 207 6.63 -11.58 6.74
CA PHE A 207 7.77 -11.19 7.58
C PHE A 207 8.09 -9.70 7.48
N THR A 208 7.93 -9.07 6.31
CA THR A 208 8.12 -7.63 6.17
C THR A 208 7.12 -6.86 7.03
N LEU A 209 5.84 -7.25 7.03
CA LEU A 209 4.82 -6.64 7.88
C LEU A 209 5.14 -6.74 9.38
N MET A 210 5.80 -7.82 9.80
CA MET A 210 6.16 -8.09 11.20
C MET A 210 7.46 -7.44 11.66
N ASN A 211 8.44 -7.24 10.78
CA ASN A 211 9.81 -6.92 11.20
C ASN A 211 10.31 -5.57 10.67
N SER A 212 9.61 -4.97 9.70
CA SER A 212 10.08 -3.72 9.10
C SER A 212 9.93 -2.55 10.08
N PRO A 213 10.97 -1.72 10.26
CA PRO A 213 10.91 -0.56 11.15
C PRO A 213 9.82 0.44 10.75
N ILE A 214 9.51 0.53 9.45
CA ILE A 214 8.44 1.37 8.91
C ILE A 214 7.08 0.92 9.45
N HIS A 215 6.83 -0.40 9.47
CA HIS A 215 5.58 -0.99 9.95
C HIS A 215 5.43 -0.86 11.46
N HIS A 216 6.52 -1.09 12.21
CA HIS A 216 6.56 -0.82 13.65
C HIS A 216 6.25 0.65 13.96
N ALA A 217 6.79 1.60 13.20
CA ALA A 217 6.48 3.02 13.39
C ALA A 217 5.00 3.32 13.16
N ARG A 218 4.38 2.74 12.11
CA ARG A 218 2.92 2.87 11.88
C ARG A 218 2.09 2.27 13.01
N ALA A 219 2.49 1.09 13.50
CA ALA A 219 1.81 0.41 14.59
C ALA A 219 1.90 1.22 15.90
N LEU A 220 3.06 1.84 16.15
CA LEU A 220 3.27 2.71 17.30
C LEU A 220 2.45 4.01 17.23
N ALA A 221 2.44 4.64 16.06
CA ALA A 221 1.60 5.81 15.82
C ALA A 221 0.10 5.47 15.96
N PHE A 222 -0.32 4.29 15.51
CA PHE A 222 -1.69 3.83 15.69
C PHE A 222 -2.04 3.59 17.17
N ALA A 223 -1.15 2.96 17.94
CA ALA A 223 -1.34 2.82 19.38
C ALA A 223 -1.45 4.18 20.10
N ALA A 224 -0.58 5.14 19.76
CA ALA A 224 -0.64 6.49 20.31
C ALA A 224 -1.96 7.20 19.95
N ARG A 225 -2.47 7.01 18.73
CA ARG A 225 -3.80 7.49 18.32
C ARG A 225 -4.91 6.87 19.16
N LEU A 226 -4.88 5.55 19.40
CA LEU A 226 -5.88 4.85 20.20
C LEU A 226 -5.88 5.34 21.66
N GLU A 227 -4.70 5.53 22.24
CA GLU A 227 -4.55 6.10 23.58
C GLU A 227 -5.12 7.52 23.67
N LYS A 228 -4.90 8.34 22.64
CA LYS A 228 -5.46 9.70 22.55
C LYS A 228 -6.98 9.69 22.39
N GLU A 229 -7.54 8.83 21.55
CA GLU A 229 -8.99 8.77 21.31
C GLU A 229 -9.76 8.15 22.50
N ARG A 230 -9.14 7.21 23.24
CA ARG A 230 -9.74 6.46 24.35
C ARG A 230 -8.77 6.37 25.54
N PRO A 231 -8.54 7.47 26.28
CA PRO A 231 -7.56 7.48 27.36
C PRO A 231 -7.97 6.58 28.52
N GLY A 232 -7.01 5.80 29.04
CA GLY A 232 -7.17 4.99 30.26
C GLY A 232 -8.13 3.80 30.16
N ASN A 233 -8.68 3.48 28.99
CA ASN A 233 -9.65 2.41 28.82
C ASN A 233 -9.23 1.44 27.70
N LEU A 234 -8.54 0.36 28.09
CA LEU A 234 -8.00 -0.63 27.16
C LEU A 234 -9.09 -1.33 26.33
N GLU A 235 -10.23 -1.66 26.94
CA GLU A 235 -11.36 -2.28 26.23
C GLU A 235 -11.85 -1.39 25.07
N ARG A 236 -12.04 -0.10 25.35
CA ARG A 236 -12.46 0.87 24.33
C ARG A 236 -11.38 1.11 23.28
N GLN A 237 -10.10 1.00 23.63
CA GLN A 237 -8.98 1.08 22.68
C GLN A 237 -9.00 -0.12 21.73
N ILE A 238 -9.17 -1.35 22.24
CA ILE A 238 -9.27 -2.58 21.43
C ILE A 238 -10.47 -2.50 20.49
N VAL A 239 -11.65 -2.14 21.02
CA VAL A 239 -12.85 -1.96 20.20
C VAL A 239 -12.62 -0.93 19.09
N ARG A 240 -11.98 0.20 19.42
CA ARG A 240 -11.68 1.24 18.43
C ARG A 240 -10.67 0.76 17.38
N ALA A 241 -9.70 -0.05 17.76
CA ALA A 241 -8.74 -0.64 16.84
C ALA A 241 -9.45 -1.49 15.78
N PHE A 242 -10.34 -2.39 16.19
CA PHE A 242 -11.14 -3.23 15.29
C PHE A 242 -12.05 -2.41 14.37
N GLN A 243 -12.67 -1.34 14.89
CA GLN A 243 -13.51 -0.45 14.06
C GLN A 243 -12.70 0.27 12.97
N LEU A 244 -11.46 0.65 13.25
CA LEU A 244 -10.61 1.37 12.29
C LEU A 244 -9.96 0.44 11.28
N VAL A 245 -9.54 -0.76 11.70
CA VAL A 245 -8.81 -1.74 10.87
C VAL A 245 -9.79 -2.61 10.06
N PHE A 246 -10.82 -3.15 10.72
CA PHE A 246 -11.73 -4.17 10.16
C PHE A 246 -13.16 -3.67 9.93
N GLN A 247 -13.47 -2.43 10.34
CA GLN A 247 -14.82 -1.85 10.21
C GLN A 247 -15.93 -2.65 10.92
N ARG A 248 -15.58 -3.43 11.94
CA ARG A 248 -16.51 -4.21 12.77
C ARG A 248 -16.14 -4.18 14.24
N GLN A 249 -16.98 -4.78 15.07
CA GLN A 249 -16.71 -5.00 16.48
C GLN A 249 -15.87 -6.29 16.67
N PRO A 250 -14.98 -6.33 17.68
CA PRO A 250 -14.32 -7.57 18.07
C PRO A 250 -15.33 -8.55 18.68
N THR A 251 -15.15 -9.83 18.41
CA THR A 251 -15.86 -10.89 19.13
C THR A 251 -15.32 -11.03 20.55
N LYS A 252 -16.06 -11.74 21.42
CA LYS A 252 -15.62 -12.02 22.80
C LYS A 252 -14.30 -12.80 22.84
N ALA A 253 -14.09 -13.72 21.90
CA ALA A 253 -12.87 -14.51 21.79
C ALA A 253 -11.67 -13.64 21.38
N GLU A 254 -11.85 -12.78 20.36
CA GLU A 254 -10.82 -11.84 19.90
C GLU A 254 -10.44 -10.83 21.00
N THR A 255 -11.44 -10.30 21.72
CA THR A 255 -11.20 -9.38 22.83
C THR A 255 -10.35 -10.04 23.92
N LYS A 256 -10.68 -11.28 24.31
CA LYS A 256 -9.88 -12.06 25.27
C LYS A 256 -8.45 -12.31 24.78
N ALA A 257 -8.28 -12.64 23.50
CA ALA A 257 -6.96 -12.85 22.90
C ALA A 257 -6.14 -11.56 22.91
N CYS A 258 -6.76 -10.41 22.58
CA CYS A 258 -6.12 -9.10 22.62
C CYS A 258 -5.61 -8.76 24.02
N HIS A 259 -6.45 -8.89 25.06
CA HIS A 259 -6.02 -8.66 26.45
C HIS A 259 -4.85 -9.55 26.85
N THR A 260 -4.92 -10.83 26.52
CA THR A 260 -3.87 -11.79 26.84
C THR A 260 -2.55 -11.40 26.16
N HIS A 261 -2.61 -11.01 24.89
CA HIS A 261 -1.45 -10.58 24.12
C HIS A 261 -0.86 -9.28 24.69
N ILE A 262 -1.67 -8.25 24.92
CA ILE A 262 -1.21 -6.97 25.47
C ILE A 262 -0.60 -7.15 26.86
N ALA A 263 -1.19 -7.96 27.73
CA ALA A 263 -0.63 -8.25 29.05
C ALA A 263 0.77 -8.89 28.96
N LYS A 264 0.94 -9.85 28.03
CA LYS A 264 2.24 -10.49 27.76
C LYS A 264 3.27 -9.47 27.24
N MET A 265 2.88 -8.63 26.28
CA MET A 265 3.78 -7.61 25.70
C MET A 265 4.11 -6.51 26.70
N LEU A 266 3.18 -6.15 27.58
CA LEU A 266 3.42 -5.20 28.67
C LEU A 266 4.48 -5.72 29.65
N ALA A 267 4.42 -7.00 30.02
CA ALA A 267 5.46 -7.61 30.86
C ALA A 267 6.82 -7.56 30.16
N HIS A 268 6.88 -7.87 28.86
CA HIS A 268 8.09 -7.81 28.06
C HIS A 268 8.69 -6.39 27.98
N HIS A 269 7.90 -5.38 27.63
CA HIS A 269 8.39 -3.99 27.51
C HIS A 269 8.66 -3.28 28.83
N LYS A 270 8.24 -3.86 29.96
CA LYS A 270 8.67 -3.43 31.30
C LYS A 270 10.04 -4.01 31.66
N ALA A 271 10.33 -5.24 31.22
CA ALA A 271 11.62 -5.89 31.43
C ALA A 271 12.70 -5.40 30.46
N THR A 272 12.31 -5.00 29.25
CA THR A 272 13.23 -4.59 28.17
C THR A 272 13.01 -3.13 27.80
N ALA A 273 14.06 -2.31 27.95
CA ALA A 273 14.07 -0.94 27.47
C ALA A 273 14.53 -0.88 26.00
N PRO A 274 13.87 -0.06 25.15
CA PRO A 274 14.34 0.16 23.79
C PRO A 274 15.67 0.93 23.78
N VAL A 275 16.55 0.58 22.85
CA VAL A 275 17.80 1.30 22.60
C VAL A 275 17.51 2.47 21.66
N LYS A 276 17.95 3.67 22.02
CA LYS A 276 17.85 4.85 21.16
C LYS A 276 18.88 4.74 20.03
N VAL A 277 18.41 4.86 18.80
CA VAL A 277 19.25 4.89 17.60
C VAL A 277 19.16 6.28 16.99
N GLU A 278 20.29 6.95 16.84
CA GLU A 278 20.38 8.24 16.17
C GLU A 278 20.54 8.03 14.65
N PRO A 279 19.93 8.87 13.81
CA PRO A 279 20.09 8.78 12.37
C PRO A 279 21.54 9.08 11.96
N PRO A 280 22.04 8.48 10.87
CA PRO A 280 23.35 8.80 10.33
C PRO A 280 23.38 10.27 9.88
N LYS A 281 24.50 10.96 10.14
CA LYS A 281 24.71 12.35 9.69
C LYS A 281 25.48 12.47 8.39
N TYR A 282 26.23 11.43 8.05
CA TYR A 282 27.05 11.36 6.85
C TYR A 282 27.17 9.89 6.43
N VAL A 283 27.51 9.66 5.16
CA VAL A 283 27.93 8.36 4.64
C VAL A 283 29.29 8.48 3.98
N ILE A 284 30.12 7.46 4.18
CA ILE A 284 31.41 7.37 3.50
C ILE A 284 31.19 6.56 2.23
N ARG A 285 31.60 7.14 1.10
CA ARG A 285 31.51 6.51 -0.21
C ARG A 285 32.89 6.08 -0.66
N GLN A 286 32.96 4.94 -1.33
CA GLN A 286 34.17 4.43 -1.95
C GLN A 286 33.84 4.00 -3.38
N MET A 287 34.71 4.36 -4.32
CA MET A 287 34.61 3.99 -5.72
C MET A 287 36.00 3.70 -6.29
N VAL A 288 36.01 2.94 -7.38
CA VAL A 288 37.20 2.68 -8.17
C VAL A 288 37.16 3.61 -9.39
N GLU A 289 38.21 4.38 -9.61
CA GLU A 289 38.35 5.21 -10.80
C GLU A 289 38.60 4.31 -12.03
N GLU A 290 37.82 4.51 -13.09
CA GLU A 290 37.70 3.56 -14.20
C GLU A 290 38.98 3.42 -15.04
N MET A 291 39.79 4.47 -15.15
CA MET A 291 40.95 4.53 -16.06
C MET A 291 42.26 4.11 -15.39
N THR A 292 42.37 4.31 -14.08
CA THR A 292 43.55 4.09 -13.25
C THR A 292 43.40 2.88 -12.34
N GLY A 293 42.16 2.46 -12.05
CA GLY A 293 41.86 1.38 -11.11
C GLY A 293 42.14 1.76 -9.65
N LEU A 294 42.38 3.04 -9.34
CA LEU A 294 42.65 3.50 -7.99
C LEU A 294 41.34 3.74 -7.23
N ASP A 295 41.34 3.32 -5.96
CA ASP A 295 40.25 3.64 -5.05
C ASP A 295 40.29 5.12 -4.66
N PHE A 296 39.12 5.75 -4.66
CA PHE A 296 38.92 7.04 -4.02
C PHE A 296 37.68 6.98 -3.13
N TRP A 297 37.68 7.83 -2.11
CA TRP A 297 36.58 7.93 -1.17
C TRP A 297 36.25 9.39 -0.91
N TRP A 298 35.00 9.64 -0.55
CA TRP A 298 34.54 10.94 -0.09
C TRP A 298 33.49 10.78 1.00
N VAL A 299 33.33 11.83 1.79
CA VAL A 299 32.25 11.92 2.78
C VAL A 299 31.10 12.66 2.12
N GLU A 300 29.93 12.06 2.14
CA GLU A 300 28.67 12.68 1.73
C GLU A 300 27.88 13.02 2.97
N ASP A 301 27.69 14.31 3.23
CA ASP A 301 26.86 14.78 4.34
C ASP A 301 25.38 14.56 4.02
N LEU A 302 24.63 14.09 5.01
CA LEU A 302 23.19 13.92 4.91
C LEU A 302 22.52 15.17 5.49
N ASP A 303 22.40 16.20 4.65
CA ASP A 303 21.95 17.55 5.00
C ASP A 303 20.76 17.60 5.97
N ILE A 304 19.74 16.77 5.77
CA ILE A 304 18.53 16.80 6.61
C ILE A 304 18.80 16.30 8.04
N TYR A 305 19.73 15.35 8.22
CA TYR A 305 20.04 14.75 9.50
C TYR A 305 21.16 15.52 10.21
N SER A 306 22.02 16.20 9.45
CA SER A 306 23.10 17.04 9.97
C SER A 306 22.58 18.41 10.43
N SER A 307 21.59 19.00 9.75
CA SER A 307 21.02 20.31 10.10
C SER A 307 20.17 20.30 11.37
N GLY A 308 19.64 19.13 11.76
CA GLY A 308 18.71 18.98 12.88
C GLY A 308 17.25 19.29 12.53
N ASP A 309 16.93 19.56 11.26
CA ASP A 309 15.57 19.82 10.79
C ASP A 309 14.71 18.56 10.69
N PHE A 310 15.32 17.38 10.74
CA PHE A 310 14.61 16.10 10.67
C PHE A 310 13.80 15.81 11.93
N VAL A 311 12.49 15.71 11.75
CA VAL A 311 11.53 15.29 12.78
C VAL A 311 11.18 13.82 12.54
N PRO A 312 11.68 12.89 13.36
CA PRO A 312 11.38 11.47 13.19
C PRO A 312 9.90 11.20 13.45
N ASP A 313 9.39 10.09 12.88
CA ASP A 313 8.17 9.48 13.44
C ASP A 313 8.34 9.15 14.91
N LEU A 314 7.21 8.95 15.60
CA LEU A 314 7.19 8.38 16.93
C LEU A 314 8.04 7.11 16.99
N LYS A 315 9.06 7.08 17.86
CA LYS A 315 9.95 5.93 18.04
C LYS A 315 9.65 5.20 19.36
N PRO A 316 10.05 3.92 19.49
CA PRO A 316 9.75 3.12 20.68
C PRO A 316 10.24 3.72 22.00
N TRP A 317 11.35 4.48 21.97
CA TRP A 317 11.92 5.15 23.14
C TRP A 317 11.18 6.42 23.56
N ASP A 318 10.31 6.98 22.70
CA ASP A 318 9.55 8.19 23.00
C ASP A 318 8.26 7.92 23.80
N VAL A 319 7.87 6.65 23.93
CA VAL A 319 6.59 6.24 24.53
C VAL A 319 6.76 5.36 25.77
N LYS A 320 5.67 5.19 26.52
CA LYS A 320 5.63 4.34 27.72
C LYS A 320 5.48 2.85 27.34
N PRO A 321 5.87 1.91 28.22
CA PRO A 321 5.67 0.48 27.99
C PRO A 321 4.23 0.04 27.61
N PRO A 322 3.15 0.61 28.19
CA PRO A 322 1.78 0.29 27.77
C PRO A 322 1.51 0.64 26.30
N THR A 323 1.98 1.80 25.83
CA THR A 323 1.82 2.22 24.43
C THR A 323 2.56 1.27 23.50
N ARG A 324 3.77 0.81 23.87
CA ARG A 324 4.50 -0.21 23.09
C ARG A 324 3.76 -1.53 23.05
N ALA A 325 3.21 -1.98 24.18
CA ALA A 325 2.42 -3.22 24.22
C ALA A 325 1.15 -3.15 23.37
N LEU A 326 0.50 -1.99 23.30
CA LEU A 326 -0.62 -1.76 22.39
C LEU A 326 -0.17 -1.70 20.92
N ALA A 327 1.03 -1.18 20.65
CA ALA A 327 1.61 -1.16 19.31
C ALA A 327 1.88 -2.57 18.77
N GLU A 328 2.29 -3.53 19.62
CA GLU A 328 2.42 -4.93 19.22
C GLU A 328 1.07 -5.54 18.78
N LEU A 329 -0.02 -5.21 19.49
CA LEU A 329 -1.36 -5.58 19.00
C LEU A 329 -1.65 -4.94 17.63
N CYS A 330 -1.35 -3.65 17.47
CA CYS A 330 -1.57 -2.94 16.21
C CYS A 330 -0.80 -3.58 15.04
N LEU A 331 0.43 -4.04 15.29
CA LEU A 331 1.27 -4.75 14.33
C LEU A 331 0.63 -6.08 13.89
N VAL A 332 0.09 -6.85 14.84
CA VAL A 332 -0.65 -8.09 14.55
C VAL A 332 -1.89 -7.79 13.70
N LEU A 333 -2.63 -6.73 14.01
CA LEU A 333 -3.82 -6.33 13.24
C LEU A 333 -3.45 -5.96 11.79
N PHE A 334 -2.34 -5.25 11.58
CA PHE A 334 -1.84 -4.92 10.24
C PHE A 334 -1.36 -6.12 9.41
N ASN A 335 -1.02 -7.24 10.05
CA ASN A 335 -0.62 -8.47 9.38
C ASN A 335 -1.77 -9.48 9.22
N SER A 336 -3.00 -9.11 9.55
CA SER A 336 -4.14 -10.00 9.37
C SER A 336 -4.61 -10.02 7.90
N ASN A 337 -5.14 -11.15 7.46
CA ASN A 337 -5.80 -11.23 6.15
C ASN A 337 -6.96 -10.22 6.03
N GLU A 338 -7.66 -9.97 7.14
CA GLU A 338 -8.79 -9.03 7.18
C GLU A 338 -8.36 -7.59 6.91
N PHE A 339 -7.12 -7.21 7.23
CA PHE A 339 -6.57 -5.91 6.87
C PHE A 339 -6.04 -5.85 5.43
N VAL A 340 -5.43 -6.95 4.97
CA VAL A 340 -4.69 -6.99 3.70
C VAL A 340 -5.60 -7.27 2.49
N TYR A 341 -6.86 -7.65 2.70
CA TYR A 341 -7.84 -7.95 1.65
C TYR A 341 -9.08 -7.06 1.73
N VAL A 342 -9.64 -6.75 0.57
CA VAL A 342 -10.98 -6.18 0.38
C VAL A 342 -11.94 -7.34 0.12
N TYR A 343 -13.02 -7.42 0.90
CA TYR A 343 -13.98 -8.52 0.91
C TYR A 343 -15.30 -8.19 0.24
#